data_AF-A0A1H1DE02-F1
#
_entry.id   AF-A0A1H1DE02-F1
#
_cell.length_a   1.000
_cell.length_b   1.000
_cell.length_c   1.000
_cell.angle_alpha   90.00
_cell.angle_beta   90.00
_cell.angle_gamma   90.00
#
_symmetry.space_group_name_H-M   'P 1'
#
loop_
_entity.id
_entity.type
_entity.pdbx_description
1 polymer ?
#
loop_
_entity_poly.entity_id
_entity_poly.type
_entity_poly.pdbx_seq_one_letter_code
_entity_poly.pdbx_strand_id
1 'polypeptide(L)'
;MSSRNPRNHRHSPDAPIRGRSGVLITLWRWRTEILLCAGAVAAVFTAVGMARDGGWWPFLVLVGVVSVPAATRSGRNRVTAYFWCLFSRHRIQRVCLETSMHTRTGRIPLILWITPTPAGEKALIATRAGVCAEDFAAYAGEIEAACMARRVTVSRHPSRANLVAVEIIRRASTEPAYGIGRLYGTARWIPVPRDGEMPPDTRTTLPLPRAA
;
A
#
# COMPACT_ATOMS: atom_id res chain seq x y z
N MET A 1 -3.64 14.43 22.80
CA MET A 1 -4.96 14.05 22.27
C MET A 1 -5.11 14.73 20.91
N SER A 2 -5.11 13.98 19.81
CA SER A 2 -5.26 14.56 18.46
C SER A 2 -6.63 15.25 18.38
N SER A 3 -6.63 16.51 17.95
CA SER A 3 -7.84 17.25 17.60
C SER A 3 -8.48 16.54 16.43
N ARG A 4 -9.36 15.56 16.71
CA ARG A 4 -10.06 14.80 15.68
C ARG A 4 -10.89 15.81 14.89
N ASN A 5 -10.60 15.92 13.60
CA ASN A 5 -11.41 16.70 12.66
C ASN A 5 -12.90 16.37 12.90
N PRO A 6 -13.77 17.35 13.21
CA PRO A 6 -15.19 17.09 13.47
C PRO A 6 -15.91 16.45 12.28
N ARG A 7 -15.35 16.52 11.06
CA ARG A 7 -15.81 15.74 9.88
C ARG A 7 -15.63 14.23 10.03
N ASN A 8 -14.82 13.78 10.99
CA ASN A 8 -14.43 12.40 11.17
C ASN A 8 -15.41 11.58 12.03
N HIS A 9 -16.37 12.25 12.68
CA HIS A 9 -17.53 11.64 13.33
C HIS A 9 -18.62 11.27 12.33
N ARG A 10 -18.26 10.73 11.15
CA ARG A 10 -19.25 10.53 10.10
C ARG A 10 -20.33 9.51 10.47
N HIS A 11 -20.09 8.45 11.26
CA HIS A 11 -21.08 7.38 11.47
C HIS A 11 -21.15 6.73 12.87
N SER A 12 -22.40 6.56 13.35
CA SER A 12 -22.96 5.65 14.37
C SER A 12 -24.50 5.62 14.14
N PRO A 13 -25.30 4.54 14.34
CA PRO A 13 -25.05 3.09 14.39
C PRO A 13 -25.81 2.32 13.27
N ASP A 14 -26.32 2.98 12.24
CA ASP A 14 -27.06 2.29 11.18
C ASP A 14 -26.08 1.60 10.22
N ALA A 15 -26.16 0.27 10.20
CA ALA A 15 -25.25 -0.60 9.47
C ALA A 15 -25.00 -0.12 8.03
N PRO A 16 -23.77 -0.26 7.51
CA PRO A 16 -23.48 0.10 6.13
C PRO A 16 -24.44 -0.67 5.21
N ILE A 17 -25.24 0.06 4.42
CA ILE A 17 -25.99 -0.54 3.32
C ILE A 17 -24.92 -1.20 2.45
N ARG A 18 -24.84 -2.54 2.46
CA ARG A 18 -23.86 -3.32 1.69
C ARG A 18 -24.08 -3.02 0.21
N GLY A 19 -23.42 -2.00 -0.29
CA GLY A 19 -23.31 -1.77 -1.71
C GLY A 19 -22.54 -2.94 -2.30
N ARG A 20 -23.12 -3.63 -3.28
CA ARG A 20 -22.37 -4.60 -4.10
C ARG A 20 -21.15 -3.87 -4.67
N SER A 21 -19.95 -4.28 -4.26
CA SER A 21 -18.74 -3.90 -4.99
C SER A 21 -18.84 -4.49 -6.39
N GLY A 22 -18.60 -3.69 -7.43
CA GLY A 22 -18.58 -4.19 -8.79
C GLY A 22 -17.60 -5.35 -8.93
N VAL A 23 -17.93 -6.34 -9.77
CA VAL A 23 -17.12 -7.56 -9.96
C VAL A 23 -15.65 -7.22 -10.26
N LEU A 24 -15.39 -6.17 -11.04
CA LEU A 24 -14.05 -5.63 -11.31
C LEU A 24 -13.28 -5.22 -10.05
N ILE A 25 -13.93 -4.58 -9.08
CA ILE A 25 -13.28 -4.14 -7.83
C ILE A 25 -12.98 -5.36 -6.96
N THR A 26 -13.89 -6.33 -6.90
CA THR A 26 -13.68 -7.59 -6.18
C THR A 26 -12.51 -8.37 -6.79
N LEU A 27 -12.47 -8.52 -8.12
CA LEU A 27 -11.36 -9.15 -8.84
C LEU A 27 -10.04 -8.40 -8.61
N TRP A 28 -10.05 -7.07 -8.64
CA TRP A 28 -8.86 -6.28 -8.37
C TRP A 28 -8.34 -6.48 -6.94
N ARG A 29 -9.24 -6.60 -5.97
CA ARG A 29 -8.89 -6.88 -4.57
C ARG A 29 -8.25 -8.26 -4.45
N TRP A 30 -8.91 -9.28 -5.00
CA TRP A 30 -8.49 -10.68 -5.01
C TRP A 30 -7.38 -11.00 -6.02
N ARG A 31 -6.87 -10.03 -6.78
CA ARG A 31 -5.90 -10.30 -7.85
C ARG A 31 -4.68 -11.07 -7.36
N THR A 32 -4.22 -10.79 -6.15
CA THR A 32 -3.03 -11.42 -5.55
C THR A 32 -3.32 -12.85 -5.16
N GLU A 33 -4.49 -13.10 -4.57
CA GLU A 33 -4.97 -14.41 -4.17
C GLU A 33 -5.29 -15.27 -5.41
N ILE A 34 -5.91 -14.69 -6.43
CA ILE A 34 -6.19 -15.36 -7.72
C ILE A 34 -4.88 -15.72 -8.42
N LEU A 35 -3.90 -14.81 -8.48
CA LEU A 35 -2.60 -15.10 -9.11
C LEU A 35 -1.83 -16.18 -8.33
N LEU A 36 -1.88 -16.18 -7.00
CA LEU A 36 -1.27 -17.22 -6.18
C LEU A 36 -1.97 -18.57 -6.36
N CYS A 37 -3.30 -18.60 -6.34
CA CYS A 37 -4.08 -19.82 -6.58
C CYS A 37 -3.86 -20.35 -8.00
N ALA A 38 -3.91 -19.49 -9.02
CA ALA A 38 -3.64 -19.87 -10.40
C ALA A 38 -2.21 -20.39 -10.59
N GLY A 39 -1.23 -19.75 -9.96
CA GLY A 39 0.16 -20.20 -9.97
C GLY A 39 0.34 -21.57 -9.28
N ALA A 40 -0.30 -21.78 -8.13
CA ALA A 40 -0.27 -23.05 -7.42
C ALA A 40 -0.93 -24.17 -8.23
N VAL A 41 -2.11 -23.89 -8.81
CA VAL A 41 -2.81 -24.84 -9.69
C VAL A 41 -1.97 -25.18 -10.90
N ALA A 42 -1.39 -24.18 -11.58
CA ALA A 42 -0.50 -24.42 -12.73
C ALA A 42 0.72 -25.27 -12.34
N ALA A 43 1.34 -24.99 -11.18
CA ALA A 43 2.48 -25.77 -10.68
C ALA A 43 2.11 -27.23 -10.35
N VAL A 44 0.92 -27.47 -9.78
CA VAL A 44 0.43 -28.83 -9.53
C VAL A 44 0.15 -29.55 -10.84
N PHE A 45 -0.51 -28.89 -11.81
CA PHE A 45 -0.79 -29.50 -13.12
C PHE A 45 0.48 -29.83 -13.89
N THR A 46 1.48 -28.96 -13.89
CA THR A 46 2.77 -29.25 -14.55
C THR A 46 3.51 -30.37 -13.83
N ALA A 47 3.52 -30.39 -12.49
CA ALA A 47 4.14 -31.46 -11.72
C ALA A 47 3.47 -32.82 -11.96
N VAL A 48 2.13 -32.87 -11.97
CA VAL A 48 1.37 -34.10 -12.26
C VAL A 48 1.57 -34.55 -13.71
N GLY A 49 1.57 -33.62 -14.67
CA GLY A 49 1.83 -33.93 -16.07
C GLY A 49 3.20 -34.57 -16.27
N MET A 50 4.24 -33.98 -15.71
CA MET A 50 5.61 -34.50 -15.81
C MET A 50 5.85 -35.77 -14.99
N ALA A 51 5.11 -35.98 -13.89
CA ALA A 51 5.23 -37.19 -13.06
C ALA A 51 4.63 -38.43 -13.75
N ARG A 52 3.62 -38.24 -14.61
CA ARG A 52 3.04 -39.33 -15.42
C ARG A 52 4.04 -39.95 -16.40
N ASP A 53 5.03 -39.17 -16.84
CA ASP A 53 6.11 -39.64 -17.71
C ASP A 53 7.22 -40.40 -16.94
N GLY A 54 7.03 -40.65 -15.63
CA GLY A 54 7.99 -41.39 -14.79
C GLY A 54 9.26 -40.61 -14.45
N GLY A 55 9.33 -39.33 -14.82
CA GLY A 55 10.48 -38.47 -14.56
C GLY A 55 10.51 -37.93 -13.13
N TRP A 56 11.73 -37.83 -12.56
CA TRP A 56 12.01 -37.16 -11.28
C TRP A 56 12.22 -35.63 -11.44
N TRP A 57 12.29 -35.15 -12.68
CA TRP A 57 12.37 -33.74 -13.06
C TRP A 57 11.34 -32.81 -12.40
N PRO A 58 10.02 -33.12 -12.32
CA PRO A 58 9.06 -32.24 -11.65
C PRO A 58 9.38 -32.03 -10.18
N PHE A 59 9.91 -33.05 -9.50
CA PHE A 59 10.33 -32.93 -8.12
C PHE A 59 11.53 -31.99 -7.98
N LEU A 60 12.53 -32.11 -8.87
CA LEU A 60 13.65 -31.18 -8.90
C LEU A 60 13.23 -29.74 -9.23
N VAL A 61 12.32 -29.55 -10.18
CA VAL A 61 11.84 -28.22 -10.57
C VAL A 61 11.06 -27.60 -9.42
N LEU A 62 10.17 -28.34 -8.78
CA LEU A 62 9.42 -27.86 -7.61
C LEU A 62 10.37 -27.51 -6.45
N VAL A 63 11.28 -28.42 -6.12
CA VAL A 63 12.30 -28.19 -5.10
C VAL A 63 13.14 -27.00 -5.48
N GLY A 64 13.62 -26.88 -6.72
CA GLY A 64 14.42 -25.76 -7.21
C GLY A 64 13.70 -24.41 -7.13
N VAL A 65 12.44 -24.35 -7.54
CA VAL A 65 11.62 -23.12 -7.50
C VAL A 65 11.40 -22.64 -6.07
N VAL A 66 11.29 -23.54 -5.10
CA VAL A 66 11.13 -23.18 -3.68
C VAL A 66 12.47 -22.93 -2.99
N SER A 67 13.47 -23.77 -3.26
CA SER A 67 14.77 -23.76 -2.57
C SER A 67 15.71 -22.68 -3.10
N VAL A 68 15.69 -22.32 -4.38
CA VAL A 68 16.55 -21.25 -4.93
C VAL A 68 16.23 -19.88 -4.34
N PRO A 69 14.96 -19.44 -4.24
CA PRO A 69 14.62 -18.21 -3.54
C PRO A 69 14.93 -18.26 -2.04
N ALA A 70 14.80 -19.44 -1.41
CA ALA A 70 15.07 -19.62 0.02
C ALA A 70 16.58 -19.63 0.35
N ALA A 71 17.41 -20.20 -0.54
CA ALA A 71 18.86 -20.30 -0.36
C ALA A 71 19.56 -18.97 -0.69
N THR A 72 19.05 -18.20 -1.66
CA THR A 72 19.68 -16.94 -2.06
C THR A 72 19.27 -15.78 -1.15
N ARG A 73 20.23 -14.95 -0.73
CA ARG A 73 19.96 -13.71 0.03
C ARG A 73 19.05 -12.75 -0.75
N SER A 74 19.26 -12.65 -2.06
CA SER A 74 18.44 -11.83 -2.96
C SER A 74 17.01 -12.36 -3.09
N GLY A 75 16.83 -13.68 -3.16
CA GLY A 75 15.51 -14.33 -3.20
C GLY A 75 14.72 -14.06 -1.93
N ARG A 76 15.32 -14.33 -0.76
CA ARG A 76 14.71 -14.06 0.55
C ARG A 76 14.30 -12.59 0.70
N ASN A 77 15.18 -11.66 0.36
CA ASN A 77 14.89 -10.23 0.45
C ASN A 77 13.70 -9.82 -0.44
N ARG A 78 13.59 -10.38 -1.65
CA ARG A 78 12.46 -10.14 -2.55
C ARG A 78 11.17 -10.72 -1.97
N VAL A 79 11.17 -11.98 -1.53
CA VAL A 79 10.00 -12.62 -0.93
C VAL A 79 9.51 -11.85 0.30
N THR A 80 10.43 -11.46 1.18
CA THR A 80 10.12 -10.63 2.35
C THR A 80 9.53 -9.28 1.93
N ALA A 81 10.09 -8.61 0.91
CA ALA A 81 9.56 -7.34 0.41
C ALA A 81 8.13 -7.48 -0.14
N TYR A 82 7.85 -8.52 -0.92
CA TYR A 82 6.50 -8.82 -1.43
C TYR A 82 5.53 -9.20 -0.32
N PHE A 83 5.97 -9.99 0.65
CA PHE A 83 5.17 -10.34 1.83
C PHE A 83 4.73 -9.08 2.57
N TRP A 84 5.66 -8.17 2.83
CA TRP A 84 5.37 -6.89 3.47
C TRP A 84 4.39 -6.03 2.67
N CYS A 85 4.55 -5.96 1.34
CA CYS A 85 3.61 -5.27 0.45
C CYS A 85 2.19 -5.84 0.55
N LEU A 86 2.05 -7.17 0.60
CA LEU A 86 0.76 -7.83 0.74
C LEU A 86 0.17 -7.62 2.14
N PHE A 87 1.01 -7.71 3.18
CA PHE A 87 0.62 -7.45 4.56
C PHE A 87 0.06 -6.04 4.72
N SER A 88 0.79 -5.02 4.26
CA SER A 88 0.35 -3.63 4.32
C SER A 88 -0.92 -3.40 3.50
N ARG A 89 -1.08 -4.07 2.34
CA ARG A 89 -2.32 -4.02 1.55
C ARG A 89 -3.53 -4.44 2.38
N HIS A 90 -3.45 -5.61 3.02
CA HIS A 90 -4.56 -6.14 3.81
C HIS A 90 -4.83 -5.30 5.04
N ARG A 91 -3.77 -4.86 5.73
CA ARG A 91 -3.90 -4.03 6.93
C ARG A 91 -4.50 -2.67 6.62
N ILE A 92 -4.05 -1.99 5.56
CA ILE A 92 -4.67 -0.72 5.12
C ILE A 92 -6.15 -0.93 4.77
N GLN A 93 -6.50 -2.00 4.05
CA GLN A 93 -7.91 -2.28 3.74
C GLN A 93 -8.73 -2.51 5.00
N ARG A 94 -8.20 -3.24 5.99
CA ARG A 94 -8.86 -3.46 7.28
C ARG A 94 -9.04 -2.16 8.05
N VAL A 95 -8.02 -1.30 8.10
CA VAL A 95 -8.14 0.02 8.72
C VAL A 95 -9.22 0.84 8.01
N CYS A 96 -9.25 0.90 6.68
CA CYS A 96 -10.29 1.64 5.97
C CYS A 96 -11.71 1.06 6.16
N LEU A 97 -11.84 -0.23 6.48
CA LEU A 97 -13.11 -0.87 6.82
C LEU A 97 -13.55 -0.56 8.25
N GLU A 98 -12.60 -0.54 9.18
CA GLU A 98 -12.86 -0.38 10.61
C GLU A 98 -12.95 1.10 11.02
N THR A 99 -12.37 2.02 10.23
CA THR A 99 -12.46 3.47 10.42
C THR A 99 -13.45 4.12 9.45
N SER A 100 -13.73 5.41 9.62
CA SER A 100 -14.64 6.20 8.78
C SER A 100 -14.12 6.46 7.35
N MET A 101 -12.97 5.89 6.96
CA MET A 101 -12.36 6.02 5.62
C MET A 101 -13.07 5.18 4.56
N HIS A 102 -14.40 5.16 4.57
CA HIS A 102 -15.24 4.50 3.58
C HIS A 102 -16.45 5.39 3.25
N THR A 103 -17.04 5.17 2.08
CA THR A 103 -18.27 5.89 1.71
C THR A 103 -19.46 5.40 2.53
N ARG A 104 -20.55 6.19 2.61
CA ARG A 104 -21.82 5.78 3.27
C ARG A 104 -22.36 4.41 2.81
N THR A 105 -22.05 4.02 1.58
CA THR A 105 -22.39 2.72 0.97
C THR A 105 -21.39 1.60 1.27
N GLY A 106 -20.46 1.81 2.20
CA GLY A 106 -19.43 0.84 2.58
C GLY A 106 -18.32 0.63 1.53
N ARG A 107 -18.15 1.53 0.56
CA ARG A 107 -17.10 1.39 -0.46
C ARG A 107 -15.77 1.90 0.08
N ILE A 108 -14.79 1.01 0.14
CA ILE A 108 -13.43 1.33 0.56
C ILE A 108 -12.59 1.94 -0.58
N PRO A 109 -11.60 2.78 -0.26
CA PRO A 109 -10.56 3.20 -1.18
C PRO A 109 -9.88 2.02 -1.86
N LEU A 110 -9.55 2.17 -3.13
CA LEU A 110 -8.92 1.12 -3.91
C LEU A 110 -7.40 1.25 -3.83
N ILE A 111 -6.75 0.26 -3.23
CA ILE A 111 -5.29 0.16 -3.27
C ILE A 111 -4.88 -0.28 -4.68
N LEU A 112 -4.32 0.65 -5.45
CA LEU A 112 -3.90 0.40 -6.82
C LEU A 112 -2.66 -0.48 -6.82
N TRP A 113 -1.59 -0.03 -6.17
CA TRP A 113 -0.29 -0.69 -6.16
C TRP A 113 0.48 -0.40 -4.88
N ILE A 114 1.33 -1.33 -4.46
CA ILE A 114 2.29 -1.13 -3.37
C ILE A 114 3.65 -1.54 -3.90
N THR A 115 4.61 -0.63 -3.79
CA THR A 115 5.98 -0.82 -4.29
C THR A 115 6.92 -0.88 -3.10
N PRO A 116 7.81 -1.89 -3.03
CA PRO A 116 8.82 -1.95 -1.98
C PRO A 116 9.83 -0.81 -2.14
N THR A 117 10.27 -0.24 -1.02
CA THR A 117 11.29 0.80 -0.96
C THR A 117 12.39 0.40 0.05
N PRO A 118 13.59 1.02 -0.01
CA PRO A 118 14.63 0.74 0.98
C PRO A 118 14.15 0.95 2.43
N ALA A 119 13.41 2.04 2.65
CA ALA A 119 12.84 2.43 3.95
C ALA A 119 11.65 1.55 4.39
N GLY A 120 10.95 0.91 3.45
CA GLY A 120 9.73 0.15 3.73
C GLY A 120 8.93 -0.07 2.46
N GLU A 121 7.78 0.59 2.35
CA GLU A 121 6.85 0.40 1.25
C GLU A 121 6.12 1.69 0.89
N LYS A 122 5.63 1.78 -0.36
CA LYS A 122 4.83 2.92 -0.81
C LYS A 122 3.56 2.45 -1.50
N ALA A 123 2.42 2.82 -0.93
CA ALA A 123 1.09 2.48 -1.41
C ALA A 123 0.49 3.62 -2.22
N LEU A 124 0.02 3.32 -3.42
CA LEU A 124 -0.80 4.21 -4.23
C LEU A 124 -2.26 3.82 -4.08
N ILE A 125 -3.08 4.76 -3.63
CA ILE A 125 -4.48 4.55 -3.28
C ILE A 125 -5.34 5.49 -4.11
N ALA A 126 -6.33 4.92 -4.79
CA ALA A 126 -7.41 5.68 -5.41
C ALA A 126 -8.55 5.83 -4.40
N THR A 127 -8.75 7.04 -3.89
CA THR A 127 -9.83 7.36 -2.98
C THR A 127 -11.17 7.44 -3.71
N ARG A 128 -12.25 7.25 -2.96
CA ARG A 128 -13.62 7.38 -3.46
C ARG A 128 -14.19 8.74 -3.07
N ALA A 129 -15.25 9.17 -3.75
CA ALA A 129 -15.96 10.40 -3.40
C ALA A 129 -16.30 10.43 -1.90
N GLY A 130 -15.84 11.48 -1.22
CA GLY A 130 -15.98 11.65 0.22
C GLY A 130 -14.75 11.27 1.05
N VAL A 131 -13.75 10.60 0.48
CA VAL A 131 -12.47 10.29 1.14
C VAL A 131 -11.34 11.08 0.48
N CYS A 132 -10.57 11.84 1.27
CA CYS A 132 -9.46 12.66 0.80
C CYS A 132 -8.13 12.29 1.47
N ALA A 133 -7.05 12.93 1.04
CA ALA A 133 -5.71 12.65 1.56
C ALA A 133 -5.56 13.08 3.03
N GLU A 134 -6.28 14.12 3.42
CA GLU A 134 -6.33 14.65 4.78
C GLU A 134 -6.97 13.63 5.74
N ASP A 135 -7.94 12.83 5.28
CA ASP A 135 -8.49 11.73 6.09
C ASP A 135 -7.41 10.67 6.38
N PHE A 136 -6.57 10.34 5.40
CA PHE A 136 -5.44 9.42 5.61
C PHE A 136 -4.38 10.01 6.54
N ALA A 137 -4.17 11.33 6.52
CA ALA A 137 -3.24 12.01 7.43
C ALA A 137 -3.77 12.02 8.87
N ALA A 138 -5.07 12.25 9.06
CA ALA A 138 -5.74 12.19 10.35
C ALA A 138 -5.68 10.77 10.95
N TYR A 139 -5.84 9.74 10.12
CA TYR A 139 -5.77 8.33 10.50
C TYR A 139 -4.36 7.71 10.38
N ALA A 140 -3.32 8.53 10.19
CA ALA A 140 -1.96 8.02 10.00
C ALA A 140 -1.49 7.21 11.22
N GLY A 141 -1.97 7.52 12.43
CA GLY A 141 -1.64 6.78 13.65
C GLY A 141 -2.22 5.36 13.66
N GLU A 142 -3.48 5.17 13.26
CA GLU A 142 -4.06 3.84 13.12
C GLU A 142 -3.39 3.04 11.99
N ILE A 143 -3.03 3.71 10.89
CA ILE A 143 -2.31 3.05 9.78
C ILE A 143 -0.91 2.61 10.23
N GLU A 144 -0.19 3.46 10.98
CA GLU A 144 1.11 3.12 11.58
C GLU A 144 1.01 1.87 12.46
N ALA A 145 0.06 1.88 13.40
CA ALA A 145 -0.18 0.76 14.30
C ALA A 145 -0.57 -0.53 13.56
N ALA A 146 -1.53 -0.44 12.63
CA ALA A 146 -2.02 -1.60 11.89
C ALA A 146 -0.97 -2.20 10.95
N CYS A 147 -0.13 -1.36 10.34
CA CYS A 147 0.91 -1.80 9.42
C CYS A 147 2.19 -2.22 10.16
N MET A 148 2.29 -2.08 11.49
CA MET A 148 3.53 -2.27 12.25
C MET A 148 4.66 -1.41 11.67
N ALA A 149 4.34 -0.15 11.38
CA ALA A 149 5.26 0.81 10.79
C ALA A 149 5.79 1.77 11.86
N ARG A 150 7.02 2.26 11.65
CA ARG A 150 7.61 3.28 12.53
C ARG A 150 6.99 4.65 12.27
N ARG A 151 6.69 4.95 11.01
CA ARG A 151 6.05 6.21 10.59
C ARG A 151 5.29 6.00 9.29
N VAL A 152 4.20 6.73 9.12
CA VAL A 152 3.48 6.85 7.85
C VAL A 152 3.51 8.29 7.39
N THR A 153 3.83 8.51 6.12
CA THR A 153 3.75 9.82 5.47
C THR A 153 2.72 9.77 4.36
N VAL A 154 1.91 10.82 4.27
CA VAL A 154 0.81 10.90 3.30
C VAL A 154 1.10 12.02 2.32
N SER A 155 0.84 11.78 1.04
CA SER A 155 1.00 12.78 -0.01
C SER A 155 -0.17 12.70 -0.98
N ARG A 156 -0.61 13.86 -1.49
CA ARG A 156 -1.69 13.96 -2.48
C ARG A 156 -1.12 14.28 -3.86
N HIS A 157 -1.80 13.80 -4.89
CA HIS A 157 -1.46 14.16 -6.26
C HIS A 157 -1.95 15.59 -6.57
N PRO A 158 -1.18 16.43 -7.30
CA PRO A 158 -1.47 17.85 -7.43
C PRO A 158 -2.64 18.12 -8.38
N SER A 159 -2.82 17.28 -9.40
CA SER A 159 -3.90 17.41 -10.38
C SER A 159 -5.03 16.38 -10.23
N ARG A 160 -4.87 15.41 -9.32
CA ARG A 160 -5.83 14.30 -9.16
C ARG A 160 -6.10 14.07 -7.69
N ALA A 161 -7.09 14.78 -7.14
CA ALA A 161 -7.45 14.71 -5.72
C ALA A 161 -7.88 13.31 -5.25
N ASN A 162 -8.26 12.42 -6.19
CA ASN A 162 -8.60 11.04 -5.89
C ASN A 162 -7.38 10.12 -5.74
N LEU A 163 -6.15 10.61 -5.94
CA LEU A 163 -4.93 9.81 -5.81
C LEU A 163 -4.15 10.25 -4.58
N VAL A 164 -3.91 9.28 -3.69
CA VAL A 164 -3.18 9.44 -2.45
C VAL A 164 -2.03 8.45 -2.44
N ALA A 165 -0.85 8.94 -2.08
CA ALA A 165 0.31 8.12 -1.81
C ALA A 165 0.52 8.03 -0.31
N VAL A 166 0.58 6.80 0.21
CA VAL A 166 0.85 6.50 1.61
C VAL A 166 2.16 5.76 1.67
N GLU A 167 3.14 6.35 2.32
CA GLU A 167 4.46 5.76 2.49
C GLU A 167 4.63 5.23 3.91
N ILE A 168 5.00 3.96 3.98
CA ILE A 168 5.08 3.17 5.19
C ILE A 168 6.55 2.96 5.48
N ILE A 169 7.05 3.66 6.49
CA ILE A 169 8.45 3.66 6.87
C ILE A 169 8.63 2.64 8.00
N ARG A 170 9.39 1.58 7.73
CA ARG A 170 9.73 0.52 8.72
C ARG A 170 11.17 0.62 9.19
N ARG A 171 12.07 1.06 8.32
CA ARG A 171 13.53 1.14 8.55
C ARG A 171 14.00 2.58 8.45
N ALA A 172 15.06 2.90 9.20
CA ALA A 172 15.81 4.13 8.95
C ALA A 172 16.46 4.03 7.57
N SER A 173 16.18 5.00 6.71
CA SER A 173 16.81 5.16 5.41
C SER A 173 17.15 6.63 5.27
N THR A 174 18.42 6.92 4.99
CA THR A 174 18.88 8.26 4.62
C THR A 174 18.58 8.54 3.16
N GLU A 175 18.30 7.50 2.36
CA GLU A 175 17.84 7.71 1.00
C GLU A 175 16.44 8.36 1.01
N PRO A 176 16.25 9.43 0.24
CA PRO A 176 14.94 10.03 0.05
C PRO A 176 13.93 8.98 -0.38
N ALA A 177 12.69 9.20 0.04
CA ALA A 177 11.49 8.43 -0.24
C ALA A 177 11.15 8.27 -1.75
N TYR A 178 12.00 7.61 -2.54
CA TYR A 178 11.89 7.48 -4.00
C TYR A 178 10.94 6.36 -4.46
N GLY A 179 9.90 6.00 -3.70
CA GLY A 179 9.05 4.84 -4.04
C GLY A 179 8.16 5.02 -5.27
N ILE A 180 7.29 6.03 -5.26
CA ILE A 180 6.43 6.38 -6.40
C ILE A 180 7.13 7.28 -7.41
N GLY A 181 8.24 7.93 -7.04
CA GLY A 181 8.99 8.78 -7.96
C GLY A 181 9.52 8.02 -9.17
N ARG A 182 9.88 6.74 -8.98
CA ARG A 182 10.35 5.84 -10.04
C ARG A 182 9.23 5.34 -10.97
N LEU A 183 7.98 5.28 -10.51
CA LEU A 183 6.84 4.74 -11.28
C LEU A 183 5.87 5.81 -11.81
N TYR A 184 5.79 6.97 -11.14
CA TYR A 184 4.82 8.04 -11.42
C TYR A 184 5.44 9.45 -11.38
N GLY A 185 6.77 9.56 -11.34
CA GLY A 185 7.50 10.84 -11.38
C GLY A 185 7.72 11.47 -10.00
N THR A 186 8.96 11.90 -9.75
CA THR A 186 9.47 12.42 -8.47
C THR A 186 8.91 13.79 -8.09
N ALA A 187 8.42 14.58 -9.05
CA ALA A 187 8.34 16.04 -8.90
C ALA A 187 6.97 16.61 -8.51
N ARG A 188 5.94 15.78 -8.23
CA ARG A 188 4.55 16.30 -8.17
C ARG A 188 3.76 16.02 -6.90
N TRP A 189 4.16 15.08 -6.05
CA TRP A 189 3.37 14.73 -4.88
C TRP A 189 3.51 15.78 -3.78
N ILE A 190 2.39 16.32 -3.31
CA ILE A 190 2.35 17.35 -2.28
C ILE A 190 2.18 16.63 -0.93
N PRO A 191 3.12 16.74 0.01
CA PRO A 191 2.97 16.15 1.33
C PRO A 191 1.76 16.78 2.03
N VAL A 192 0.96 15.95 2.69
CA VAL A 192 -0.14 16.43 3.52
C VAL A 192 0.39 16.50 4.95
N PRO A 193 0.43 17.69 5.57
CA PRO A 193 0.85 17.83 6.96
C PRO A 193 -0.01 16.96 7.86
N ARG A 194 0.62 16.32 8.84
CA ARG A 194 -0.12 15.60 9.87
C ARG A 194 -0.75 16.61 10.83
N ASP A 195 -1.91 16.28 11.39
CA ASP A 195 -2.55 17.12 12.41
C ASP A 195 -1.58 17.31 13.59
N GLY A 196 -1.11 18.55 13.79
CA GLY A 196 -0.11 18.93 14.80
C GLY A 196 1.34 19.08 14.29
N GLU A 197 1.63 18.76 13.04
CA GLU A 197 2.92 19.03 12.40
C GLU A 197 2.87 20.44 11.77
N MET A 198 3.61 21.38 12.35
CA MET A 198 3.77 22.74 11.81
C MET A 198 4.24 22.63 10.34
N PRO A 199 3.57 23.28 9.37
CA PRO A 199 4.04 23.21 7.99
C PRO A 199 5.49 23.70 7.90
N PRO A 200 6.37 23.03 7.14
CA PRO A 200 7.72 23.53 6.93
C PRO A 200 7.61 24.94 6.32
N ASP A 201 8.24 25.92 6.98
CA ASP A 201 8.20 27.31 6.57
C ASP A 201 8.83 27.45 5.17
N THR A 202 7.99 27.63 4.15
CA THR A 202 8.44 27.76 2.76
C THR A 202 9.27 29.01 2.52
N ARG A 203 9.28 29.96 3.47
CA ARG A 203 10.12 31.16 3.41
C ARG A 203 11.60 30.85 3.66
N THR A 204 11.94 29.78 4.37
CA THR A 204 13.34 29.46 4.70
C THR A 204 14.08 28.76 3.55
N THR A 205 13.36 28.24 2.55
CA THR A 205 13.94 27.49 1.41
C THR A 205 14.19 28.32 0.15
N LEU A 206 13.80 29.59 0.12
CA LEU A 206 14.21 30.48 -0.98
C LEU A 206 15.65 30.92 -0.72
N PRO A 207 16.62 30.64 -1.61
CA PRO A 207 17.94 31.26 -1.50
C PRO A 207 17.72 32.76 -1.54
N LEU A 208 18.07 33.45 -0.44
CA LEU A 208 18.09 34.90 -0.40
C LEU A 208 18.93 35.37 -1.59
N PRO A 209 18.41 36.27 -2.45
CA PRO A 209 19.22 36.85 -3.50
C PRO A 209 20.41 37.51 -2.81
N ARG A 210 21.63 37.03 -3.12
CA ARG A 210 22.85 37.72 -2.72
C ARG A 210 22.79 39.08 -3.42
N ALA A 211 22.46 40.11 -2.66
CA ALA A 211 22.64 41.48 -3.09
C ALA A 211 24.13 41.66 -3.41
N ALA A 212 24.41 41.98 -4.67
CA ALA A 212 25.70 42.48 -5.15
C ALA A 212 25.64 44.01 -5.18
#